data_AF-A0A348SZ34-F1
#
_entry.id   AF-A0A348SZ34-F1
#
_cell.length_a   1.000
_cell.length_b   1.000
_cell.length_c   1.000
_cell.angle_alpha   90.00
_cell.angle_beta   90.00
_cell.angle_gamma   90.00
#
_symmetry.space_group_name_H-M   'P 1'
#
loop_
_entity.id
_entity.type
_entity.pdbx_description
1 polymer ?
#
loop_
_entity_poly.entity_id
_entity_poly.type
_entity_poly.pdbx_seq_one_letter_code
_entity_poly.pdbx_strand_id
1 'polypeptide(L)'
;MVWVITGVLALLVLLALLALPAKAESADYETTLDRLGRLQALAEQYIEEKNSGDDPIDLTLSFTRVGDYNTTVWQLTAGTRDGEFEKYATDADPDLWDLQGMNTVELPNGQGIDFGHLLAAMNLVYRGMPITGSWGGDCMQLAQVYAGQASDADGYASLMQQTFAIEDDGSASKFGDQDLRADLDSVVAGAELKSGSNVADVLRNYYTNLTDYDRCYQFIAMSFGSMNTSDSEAFRNKVYSTMTADAGMQLLLYMNGMWSSSGWQVDADAEPALRGACNELADYLSRAVNGEKVKSASSTLMHTMAGQALVDALNALGDGEAASAAQSALEADSGTTISTSSGDAVDDALNTATEKLKTDFNAQAFELGLLVLGAAALLGMVVCIAMLISHRSKRNR
;
A
#
# COMPACT_ATOMS: atom_id res chain seq x y z
N MET A 1 7.05 35.53 -32.07
CA MET A 1 7.82 34.35 -31.58
C MET A 1 7.20 33.74 -30.33
N VAL A 2 6.96 34.49 -29.25
CA VAL A 2 6.39 33.96 -28.00
C VAL A 2 5.03 33.25 -28.19
N TRP A 3 4.15 33.83 -29.02
CA TRP A 3 2.81 33.27 -29.32
C TRP A 3 2.81 31.99 -30.17
N VAL A 4 3.88 31.72 -30.91
CA VAL A 4 4.04 30.48 -31.71
C VAL A 4 4.55 29.35 -30.82
N ILE A 5 5.38 29.67 -29.84
CA ILE A 5 5.96 28.71 -28.89
C ILE A 5 4.89 28.22 -27.90
N THR A 6 4.00 29.10 -27.42
CA THR A 6 2.86 28.69 -26.57
C THR A 6 1.83 27.83 -27.30
N GLY A 7 1.58 28.09 -28.59
CA GLY A 7 0.68 27.26 -29.40
C GLY A 7 1.23 25.86 -29.68
N VAL A 8 2.54 25.72 -29.90
CA VAL A 8 3.21 24.42 -30.12
C VAL A 8 3.32 23.62 -28.83
N LEU A 9 3.58 24.26 -27.68
CA LEU A 9 3.58 23.59 -26.37
C LEU A 9 2.19 23.09 -25.97
N ALA A 10 1.13 23.87 -26.21
CA ALA A 10 -0.24 23.44 -25.95
C ALA A 10 -0.64 22.25 -26.84
N LEU A 11 -0.21 22.23 -28.10
CA LEU A 11 -0.45 21.12 -29.03
C LEU A 11 0.36 19.87 -28.66
N LEU A 12 1.59 20.02 -28.18
CA LEU A 12 2.43 18.91 -27.69
C LEU A 12 1.89 18.31 -26.39
N VAL A 13 1.37 19.12 -25.47
CA VAL A 13 0.68 18.64 -24.27
C VAL A 13 -0.63 17.92 -24.65
N LEU A 14 -1.38 18.44 -25.62
CA LEU A 14 -2.59 17.79 -26.12
C LEU A 14 -2.28 16.47 -26.86
N LEU A 15 -1.19 16.41 -27.63
CA LEU A 15 -0.71 15.19 -28.29
C LEU A 15 -0.13 14.17 -27.31
N ALA A 16 0.51 14.62 -26.21
CA ALA A 16 0.96 13.75 -25.12
C ALA A 16 -0.23 13.20 -24.31
N LEU A 17 -1.31 13.97 -24.15
CA LEU A 17 -2.57 13.51 -23.55
C LEU A 17 -3.33 12.55 -24.46
N LEU A 18 -3.21 12.68 -25.79
CA LEU A 18 -3.76 11.75 -26.79
C LEU A 18 -2.89 10.50 -27.01
N ALA A 19 -1.67 10.49 -26.47
CA ALA A 19 -0.76 9.34 -26.48
C ALA A 19 -0.83 8.53 -25.17
N LEU A 20 -1.76 8.86 -24.27
CA LEU A 20 -2.21 7.88 -23.29
C LEU A 20 -2.86 6.74 -24.08
N PRO A 21 -2.46 5.47 -23.84
CA PRO A 21 -3.18 4.35 -24.41
C PRO A 21 -4.67 4.55 -24.11
N ALA A 22 -5.50 4.41 -25.15
CA ALA A 22 -6.94 4.43 -24.98
C ALA A 22 -7.27 3.48 -23.83
N LYS A 23 -8.05 3.97 -22.85
CA LYS A 23 -8.48 3.21 -21.66
C LYS A 23 -8.87 1.80 -22.13
N ALA A 24 -8.07 0.80 -21.77
CA ALA A 24 -8.28 -0.57 -22.21
C ALA A 24 -9.71 -0.97 -21.85
N GLU A 25 -10.42 -1.59 -22.78
CA GLU A 25 -11.70 -2.22 -22.48
C GLU A 25 -11.43 -3.22 -21.35
N SER A 26 -12.17 -3.13 -20.24
CA SER A 26 -11.94 -3.98 -19.07
C SER A 26 -12.03 -5.44 -19.50
N ALA A 27 -10.90 -6.14 -19.52
CA ALA A 27 -10.87 -7.55 -19.80
C ALA A 27 -11.64 -8.30 -18.71
N ASP A 28 -12.29 -9.41 -19.07
CA ASP A 28 -12.91 -10.28 -18.08
C ASP A 28 -11.86 -10.84 -17.11
N TYR A 29 -12.33 -11.32 -15.96
CA TYR A 29 -11.49 -11.80 -14.87
C TYR A 29 -10.49 -12.88 -15.31
N GLU A 30 -10.91 -13.87 -16.09
CA GLU A 30 -10.01 -14.93 -16.53
C GLU A 30 -8.97 -14.42 -17.54
N THR A 31 -9.35 -13.52 -18.44
CA THR A 31 -8.40 -12.88 -19.36
C THR A 31 -7.35 -12.05 -18.59
N THR A 32 -7.79 -11.35 -17.54
CA THR A 32 -6.91 -10.59 -16.66
C THR A 32 -5.91 -11.50 -15.93
N LEU A 33 -6.37 -12.63 -15.39
CA LEU A 33 -5.50 -13.60 -14.73
C LEU A 33 -4.59 -14.35 -15.69
N ASP A 34 -5.03 -14.64 -16.92
CA ASP A 34 -4.17 -15.20 -17.95
C ASP A 34 -3.04 -14.25 -18.34
N ARG A 35 -3.31 -12.95 -18.41
CA ARG A 35 -2.27 -11.92 -18.62
C ARG A 35 -1.30 -11.89 -17.45
N LEU A 36 -1.80 -11.92 -16.21
CA LEU A 36 -0.96 -11.93 -15.02
C LEU A 36 -0.05 -13.18 -14.96
N GLY A 37 -0.57 -14.35 -15.34
CA GLY A 37 0.21 -15.58 -15.46
C GLY A 37 1.30 -15.49 -16.53
N ARG A 38 1.00 -14.91 -17.69
CA ARG A 38 2.02 -14.68 -18.74
C ARG A 38 3.08 -13.67 -18.32
N LEU A 39 2.69 -12.59 -17.64
CA LEU A 39 3.63 -11.61 -17.08
C LEU A 39 4.61 -12.26 -16.10
N GLN A 40 4.12 -13.11 -15.19
CA GLN A 40 4.99 -13.80 -14.24
C GLN A 40 5.93 -14.81 -14.93
N ALA A 41 5.45 -15.53 -15.95
CA ALA A 41 6.31 -16.41 -16.74
C ALA A 41 7.45 -15.63 -17.45
N LEU A 42 7.17 -14.42 -17.94
CA LEU A 42 8.18 -13.53 -18.49
C LEU A 42 9.15 -13.00 -17.42
N ALA A 43 8.67 -12.77 -16.19
CA ALA A 43 9.54 -12.40 -15.06
C ALA A 43 10.53 -13.52 -14.74
N GLU A 44 10.05 -14.77 -14.67
CA GLU A 44 10.90 -15.95 -14.46
C GLU A 44 11.95 -16.10 -15.58
N GLN A 45 11.54 -15.94 -16.85
CA GLN A 45 12.47 -15.98 -17.98
C GLN A 45 13.50 -14.84 -17.93
N TYR A 46 13.07 -13.61 -17.61
CA TYR A 46 13.94 -12.46 -17.50
C TYR A 46 15.03 -12.67 -16.43
N ILE A 47 14.64 -13.19 -15.27
CA ILE A 47 15.56 -13.53 -14.17
C ILE A 47 16.56 -14.61 -14.60
N GLU A 48 16.10 -15.67 -15.29
CA GLU A 48 16.96 -16.73 -15.81
C GLU A 48 17.97 -16.20 -16.83
N GLU A 49 17.53 -15.39 -17.79
CA GLU A 49 18.39 -14.81 -18.84
C GLU A 49 19.44 -13.83 -18.27
N LYS A 50 19.06 -13.05 -17.26
CA LYS A 50 19.96 -12.13 -16.56
C LYS A 50 20.85 -12.84 -15.53
N ASN A 51 20.50 -14.07 -15.16
CA ASN A 51 21.05 -14.77 -14.00
C ASN A 51 21.05 -13.85 -12.76
N SER A 52 19.92 -13.18 -12.54
CA SER A 52 19.70 -12.33 -11.37
C SER A 52 19.14 -13.15 -10.20
N GLY A 53 19.19 -12.57 -9.00
CA GLY A 53 18.55 -13.14 -7.80
C GLY A 53 17.21 -12.48 -7.50
N ASP A 54 16.60 -11.82 -8.48
CA ASP A 54 15.35 -11.08 -8.28
C ASP A 54 14.19 -12.05 -8.06
N ASP A 55 13.09 -11.56 -7.49
CA ASP A 55 11.89 -12.34 -7.23
C ASP A 55 10.85 -12.14 -8.35
N PRO A 56 10.38 -13.20 -9.03
CA PRO A 56 9.39 -13.06 -10.10
C PRO A 56 8.06 -12.49 -9.61
N ILE A 57 7.66 -12.72 -8.35
CA ILE A 57 6.43 -12.16 -7.78
C ILE A 57 6.58 -10.65 -7.61
N ASP A 58 7.73 -10.18 -7.09
CA ASP A 58 8.00 -8.74 -6.96
C ASP A 58 8.02 -8.04 -8.32
N LEU A 59 8.68 -8.63 -9.33
CA LEU A 59 8.67 -8.09 -10.69
C LEU A 59 7.25 -8.02 -11.27
N THR A 60 6.46 -9.07 -11.07
CA THR A 60 5.07 -9.15 -11.56
C THR A 60 4.18 -8.09 -10.91
N LEU A 61 4.18 -8.00 -9.57
CA LEU A 61 3.31 -7.07 -8.86
C LEU A 61 3.75 -5.62 -9.07
N SER A 62 5.06 -5.35 -9.03
CA SER A 62 5.58 -4.00 -9.28
C SER A 62 5.28 -3.50 -10.70
N PHE A 63 5.31 -4.36 -11.72
CA PHE A 63 4.95 -4.02 -13.10
C PHE A 63 3.53 -3.41 -13.18
N THR A 64 2.58 -3.92 -12.41
CA THR A 64 1.18 -3.46 -12.47
C THR A 64 0.95 -2.09 -11.80
N ARG A 65 1.87 -1.68 -10.92
CA ARG A 65 1.75 -0.44 -10.15
C ARG A 65 2.11 0.79 -10.98
N VAL A 66 1.11 1.61 -11.29
CA VAL A 66 1.29 2.89 -11.99
C VAL A 66 0.54 4.01 -11.28
N GLY A 67 0.77 5.26 -11.68
CA GLY A 67 0.08 6.41 -11.12
C GLY A 67 0.25 6.53 -9.61
N ASP A 68 -0.87 6.55 -8.89
CA ASP A 68 -0.91 6.72 -7.42
C ASP A 68 -0.29 5.54 -6.67
N TYR A 69 -0.18 4.35 -7.28
CA TYR A 69 0.48 3.16 -6.72
C TYR A 69 2.01 3.11 -6.95
N ASN A 70 2.60 4.16 -7.51
CA ASN A 70 4.04 4.24 -7.78
C ASN A 70 4.70 5.54 -7.27
N THR A 71 4.10 6.21 -6.29
CA THR A 71 4.71 7.38 -5.64
C THR A 71 5.96 6.99 -4.83
N THR A 72 6.69 7.97 -4.29
CA THR A 72 7.88 7.72 -3.46
C THR A 72 7.59 6.79 -2.28
N VAL A 73 6.43 6.93 -1.63
CA VAL A 73 6.03 6.06 -0.51
C VAL A 73 5.87 4.62 -0.99
N TRP A 74 5.15 4.42 -2.09
CA TRP A 74 4.97 3.10 -2.69
C TRP A 74 6.28 2.45 -3.14
N GLN A 75 7.23 3.23 -3.64
CA GLN A 75 8.54 2.69 -4.01
C GLN A 75 9.38 2.30 -2.78
N LEU A 76 9.26 3.05 -1.68
CA LEU A 76 9.93 2.73 -0.40
C LEU A 76 9.35 1.49 0.26
N THR A 77 8.04 1.29 0.18
CA THR A 77 7.35 0.18 0.85
C THR A 77 7.19 -1.04 -0.07
N ALA A 78 6.63 -0.88 -1.26
CA ALA A 78 6.36 -1.97 -2.19
C ALA A 78 7.51 -2.26 -3.17
N GLY A 79 8.64 -1.56 -3.07
CA GLY A 79 9.79 -1.71 -3.96
C GLY A 79 9.69 -0.87 -5.25
N THR A 80 10.83 -0.69 -5.93
CA THR A 80 10.90 0.06 -7.19
C THR A 80 10.51 -0.81 -8.37
N ARG A 81 9.85 -0.21 -9.37
CA ARG A 81 9.60 -0.85 -10.65
C ARG A 81 10.89 -1.06 -11.43
N ASP A 82 10.99 -2.19 -12.13
CA ASP A 82 12.10 -2.49 -13.04
C ASP A 82 11.72 -2.11 -14.48
N GLY A 83 12.28 -0.98 -14.95
CA GLY A 83 12.04 -0.48 -16.30
C GLY A 83 12.66 -1.34 -17.42
N GLU A 84 13.71 -2.14 -17.13
CA GLU A 84 14.25 -3.10 -18.09
C GLU A 84 13.31 -4.30 -18.23
N PHE A 85 12.81 -4.83 -17.12
CA PHE A 85 11.80 -5.89 -17.12
C PHE A 85 10.51 -5.42 -17.81
N GLU A 86 10.02 -4.22 -17.53
CA GLU A 86 8.82 -3.68 -18.18
C GLU A 86 8.96 -3.65 -19.69
N LYS A 87 10.09 -3.16 -20.18
CA LYS A 87 10.39 -3.16 -21.61
C LYS A 87 10.46 -4.57 -22.15
N TYR A 88 11.14 -5.47 -21.45
CA TYR A 88 11.27 -6.87 -21.84
C TYR A 88 9.89 -7.55 -21.98
N ALA A 89 9.04 -7.41 -20.96
CA ALA A 89 7.71 -8.02 -20.94
C ALA A 89 6.81 -7.45 -22.02
N THR A 90 6.79 -6.13 -22.20
CA THR A 90 5.91 -5.46 -23.19
C THR A 90 6.41 -5.57 -24.63
N ASP A 91 7.71 -5.75 -24.86
CA ASP A 91 8.25 -6.10 -26.19
C ASP A 91 7.86 -7.54 -26.57
N ALA A 92 7.78 -8.46 -25.59
CA ALA A 92 7.42 -9.86 -25.80
C ALA A 92 5.91 -10.09 -25.93
N ASP A 93 5.10 -9.45 -25.09
CA ASP A 93 3.64 -9.48 -25.11
C ASP A 93 3.07 -8.06 -24.90
N PRO A 94 2.73 -7.35 -26.00
CA PRO A 94 2.19 -5.99 -25.92
C PRO A 94 0.86 -5.87 -25.17
N ASP A 95 0.08 -6.95 -25.05
CA ASP A 95 -1.21 -6.93 -24.36
C ASP A 95 -1.04 -6.79 -22.84
N LEU A 96 0.18 -6.99 -22.31
CA LEU A 96 0.48 -6.81 -20.88
C LEU A 96 0.40 -5.34 -20.44
N TRP A 97 0.40 -4.38 -21.38
CA TRP A 97 0.10 -2.98 -21.06
C TRP A 97 -1.25 -2.82 -20.37
N ASP A 98 -2.22 -3.69 -20.66
CA ASP A 98 -3.55 -3.63 -20.06
C ASP A 98 -3.56 -3.98 -18.56
N LEU A 99 -2.49 -4.58 -18.03
CA LEU A 99 -2.32 -4.81 -16.59
C LEU A 99 -1.90 -3.54 -15.83
N GLN A 100 -1.56 -2.46 -16.52
CA GLN A 100 -1.20 -1.18 -15.90
C GLN A 100 -2.40 -0.25 -15.87
N GLY A 101 -2.73 0.27 -14.68
CA GLY A 101 -3.85 1.21 -14.51
C GLY A 101 -5.22 0.55 -14.66
N MET A 102 -5.30 -0.75 -14.35
CA MET A 102 -6.56 -1.47 -14.20
C MET A 102 -7.44 -0.78 -13.16
N ASN A 103 -8.74 -0.75 -13.42
CA ASN A 103 -9.74 -0.25 -12.48
C ASN A 103 -10.65 -1.44 -12.13
N THR A 104 -11.96 -1.32 -12.37
CA THR A 104 -12.93 -2.38 -12.11
C THR A 104 -12.72 -3.63 -12.97
N VAL A 105 -12.64 -4.78 -12.30
CA VAL A 105 -12.80 -6.13 -12.88
C VAL A 105 -13.99 -6.81 -12.21
N GLU A 106 -14.84 -7.51 -12.96
CA GLU A 106 -15.95 -8.29 -12.40
C GLU A 106 -15.46 -9.67 -11.95
N LEU A 107 -15.58 -9.97 -10.66
CA LEU A 107 -15.21 -11.24 -10.04
C LEU A 107 -16.17 -12.38 -10.42
N PRO A 108 -15.78 -13.66 -10.23
CA PRO A 108 -16.65 -14.82 -10.54
C PRO A 108 -18.01 -14.83 -9.84
N ASN A 109 -18.14 -14.11 -8.72
CA ASN A 109 -19.39 -13.97 -7.97
C ASN A 109 -20.25 -12.76 -8.40
N GLY A 110 -19.85 -12.04 -9.45
CA GLY A 110 -20.54 -10.88 -10.02
C GLY A 110 -20.24 -9.54 -9.34
N GLN A 111 -19.34 -9.50 -8.36
CA GLN A 111 -18.93 -8.25 -7.70
C GLN A 111 -17.81 -7.54 -8.49
N GLY A 112 -17.88 -6.22 -8.63
CA GLY A 112 -16.75 -5.45 -9.16
C GLY A 112 -15.62 -5.33 -8.12
N ILE A 113 -14.37 -5.23 -8.52
CA ILE A 113 -13.25 -4.95 -7.62
C ILE A 113 -12.28 -3.99 -8.29
N ASP A 114 -11.68 -3.08 -7.52
CA ASP A 114 -10.53 -2.32 -8.02
C ASP A 114 -9.33 -3.26 -8.06
N PHE A 115 -9.07 -3.78 -9.25
CA PHE A 115 -8.06 -4.81 -9.44
C PHE A 115 -6.64 -4.22 -9.41
N GLY A 116 -6.49 -2.94 -9.78
CA GLY A 116 -5.22 -2.22 -9.64
C GLY A 116 -4.87 -2.04 -8.16
N HIS A 117 -5.84 -1.63 -7.35
CA HIS A 117 -5.72 -1.55 -5.90
C HIS A 117 -5.36 -2.92 -5.31
N LEU A 118 -6.11 -3.97 -5.67
CA LEU A 118 -5.88 -5.34 -5.18
C LEU A 118 -4.42 -5.78 -5.38
N LEU A 119 -3.88 -5.63 -6.60
CA LEU A 119 -2.51 -6.06 -6.89
C LEU A 119 -1.46 -5.18 -6.20
N ALA A 120 -1.71 -3.87 -6.08
CA ALA A 120 -0.83 -2.97 -5.35
C ALA A 120 -0.78 -3.34 -3.85
N ALA A 121 -1.93 -3.59 -3.24
CA ALA A 121 -2.04 -4.02 -1.85
C ALA A 121 -1.45 -5.41 -1.62
N MET A 122 -1.64 -6.36 -2.54
CA MET A 122 -0.97 -7.67 -2.49
C MET A 122 0.55 -7.54 -2.54
N ASN A 123 1.10 -6.57 -3.28
CA ASN A 123 2.54 -6.31 -3.28
C ASN A 123 3.04 -5.94 -1.89
N LEU A 124 2.31 -5.07 -1.18
CA LEU A 124 2.67 -4.68 0.18
C LEU A 124 2.56 -5.84 1.16
N VAL A 125 1.46 -6.61 1.08
CA VAL A 125 1.23 -7.81 1.88
C VAL A 125 2.37 -8.80 1.70
N TYR A 126 2.78 -9.06 0.45
CA TYR A 126 3.91 -9.95 0.14
C TYR A 126 5.23 -9.47 0.76
N ARG A 127 5.43 -8.16 0.84
CA ARG A 127 6.59 -7.52 1.46
C ARG A 127 6.45 -7.29 2.97
N GLY A 128 5.40 -7.84 3.61
CA GLY A 128 5.20 -7.76 5.06
C GLY A 128 4.58 -6.45 5.57
N MET A 129 3.86 -5.73 4.71
CA MET A 129 3.11 -4.50 5.05
C MET A 129 1.62 -4.66 4.74
N PRO A 130 0.87 -5.48 5.48
CA PRO A 130 -0.50 -5.86 5.14
C PRO A 130 -1.56 -4.78 5.41
N ILE A 131 -1.17 -3.63 5.97
CA ILE A 131 -2.10 -2.57 6.39
C ILE A 131 -1.83 -1.29 5.60
N THR A 132 -0.55 -0.92 5.50
CA THR A 132 -0.09 0.34 4.92
C THR A 132 -0.37 0.40 3.44
N GLY A 133 -1.23 1.32 2.98
CA GLY A 133 -1.60 1.43 1.57
C GLY A 133 -2.64 0.40 1.10
N SER A 134 -3.21 -0.36 2.05
CA SER A 134 -4.47 -1.12 1.91
C SER A 134 -5.52 -0.50 2.85
N TRP A 135 -6.29 -1.31 3.61
CA TRP A 135 -7.40 -0.85 4.45
C TRP A 135 -7.04 0.25 5.46
N GLY A 136 -5.79 0.28 5.93
CA GLY A 136 -5.32 1.37 6.80
C GLY A 136 -5.13 2.68 6.04
N GLY A 137 -4.64 2.60 4.80
CA GLY A 137 -4.53 3.73 3.88
C GLY A 137 -5.90 4.31 3.53
N ASP A 138 -6.89 3.46 3.24
CA ASP A 138 -8.24 3.90 2.91
C ASP A 138 -9.00 4.43 4.14
N CYS A 139 -8.79 3.85 5.33
CA CYS A 139 -9.23 4.46 6.58
C CYS A 139 -8.66 5.87 6.76
N MET A 140 -7.36 6.06 6.46
CA MET A 140 -6.72 7.38 6.52
C MET A 140 -7.32 8.36 5.50
N GLN A 141 -7.48 7.96 4.25
CA GLN A 141 -8.04 8.84 3.21
C GLN A 141 -9.49 9.23 3.53
N LEU A 142 -10.29 8.27 4.01
CA LEU A 142 -11.64 8.54 4.49
C LEU A 142 -11.63 9.54 5.66
N ALA A 143 -10.73 9.36 6.64
CA ALA A 143 -10.56 10.31 7.73
C ALA A 143 -10.18 11.71 7.24
N GLN A 144 -9.30 11.83 6.24
CA GLN A 144 -8.93 13.12 5.65
C GLN A 144 -10.10 13.82 4.96
N VAL A 145 -10.95 13.08 4.24
CA VAL A 145 -12.15 13.64 3.58
C VAL A 145 -13.08 14.31 4.59
N TYR A 146 -13.26 13.69 5.75
CA TYR A 146 -14.20 14.18 6.76
C TYR A 146 -13.57 15.11 7.81
N ALA A 147 -12.25 15.29 7.81
CA ALA A 147 -11.53 16.05 8.82
C ALA A 147 -12.16 17.42 9.14
N GLY A 148 -12.38 17.69 10.43
CA GLY A 148 -12.99 18.92 10.93
C GLY A 148 -14.53 18.99 10.85
N GLN A 149 -15.21 17.94 10.35
CA GLN A 149 -16.67 17.92 10.23
C GLN A 149 -17.40 17.37 11.47
N ALA A 150 -16.66 16.72 12.38
CA ALA A 150 -17.16 16.23 13.66
C ALA A 150 -16.10 16.41 14.76
N SER A 151 -16.49 16.18 16.03
CA SER A 151 -15.61 16.34 17.20
C SER A 151 -15.18 15.04 17.86
N ASP A 152 -15.87 13.94 17.58
CA ASP A 152 -15.63 12.62 18.18
C ASP A 152 -15.79 11.50 17.16
N ALA A 153 -15.29 10.32 17.51
CA ALA A 153 -15.24 9.16 16.63
C ALA A 153 -16.63 8.72 16.14
N ASP A 154 -17.65 8.78 17.00
CA ASP A 154 -19.02 8.38 16.63
C ASP A 154 -19.66 9.38 15.64
N GLY A 155 -19.40 10.67 15.81
CA GLY A 155 -19.80 11.71 14.87
C GLY A 155 -19.13 11.55 13.51
N TYR A 156 -17.82 11.25 13.49
CA TYR A 156 -17.10 10.95 12.25
C TYR A 156 -17.63 9.70 11.55
N ALA A 157 -17.78 8.59 12.29
CA ALA A 157 -18.33 7.34 11.77
C ALA A 157 -19.71 7.56 11.12
N SER A 158 -20.61 8.27 11.82
CA SER A 158 -21.94 8.62 11.32
C SER A 158 -21.91 9.41 10.00
N LEU A 159 -20.95 10.31 9.83
CA LEU A 159 -20.78 11.06 8.58
C LEU A 159 -20.25 10.16 7.45
N MET A 160 -19.27 9.32 7.76
CA MET A 160 -18.58 8.44 6.82
C MET A 160 -19.48 7.37 6.21
N GLN A 161 -20.55 6.96 6.87
CA GLN A 161 -21.57 6.02 6.33
C GLN A 161 -22.13 6.43 4.96
N GLN A 162 -22.04 7.70 4.60
CA GLN A 162 -22.50 8.21 3.31
C GLN A 162 -21.62 7.80 2.13
N THR A 163 -20.34 7.48 2.39
CA THR A 163 -19.35 7.17 1.36
C THR A 163 -18.62 5.86 1.60
N PHE A 164 -18.58 5.36 2.84
CA PHE A 164 -17.92 4.10 3.15
C PHE A 164 -18.68 2.91 2.54
N ALA A 165 -17.96 2.03 1.83
CA ALA A 165 -18.48 0.79 1.25
C ALA A 165 -19.72 0.95 0.36
N ILE A 166 -19.90 2.12 -0.26
CA ILE A 166 -20.95 2.35 -1.26
C ILE A 166 -20.50 1.79 -2.61
N GLU A 167 -21.46 1.42 -3.46
CA GLU A 167 -21.21 1.06 -4.86
C GLU A 167 -20.62 2.27 -5.60
N ASP A 168 -19.31 2.25 -5.81
CA ASP A 168 -18.56 3.33 -6.46
C ASP A 168 -17.29 2.76 -7.11
N ASP A 169 -16.90 3.30 -8.26
CA ASP A 169 -15.70 2.93 -9.00
C ASP A 169 -14.48 3.79 -8.63
N GLY A 170 -14.49 4.35 -7.41
CA GLY A 170 -13.48 5.29 -6.90
C GLY A 170 -13.72 6.75 -7.32
N SER A 171 -14.88 7.05 -7.94
CA SER A 171 -15.21 8.41 -8.40
C SER A 171 -15.64 9.36 -7.28
N ALA A 172 -16.24 8.84 -6.22
CA ALA A 172 -16.88 9.62 -5.16
C ALA A 172 -16.38 9.26 -3.76
N SER A 173 -16.11 7.98 -3.52
CA SER A 173 -15.61 7.48 -2.25
C SER A 173 -14.09 7.36 -2.26
N LYS A 174 -13.50 7.51 -1.07
CA LYS A 174 -12.10 7.15 -0.79
C LYS A 174 -11.95 5.82 -0.08
N PHE A 175 -13.09 5.13 0.13
CA PHE A 175 -13.13 3.77 0.63
C PHE A 175 -14.45 3.13 0.14
N GLY A 176 -14.57 2.99 -1.17
CA GLY A 176 -15.75 2.43 -1.83
C GLY A 176 -15.86 0.92 -1.62
N ASP A 177 -16.92 0.30 -2.15
CA ASP A 177 -17.12 -1.14 -2.02
C ASP A 177 -16.09 -1.97 -2.81
N GLN A 178 -15.62 -1.44 -3.95
CA GLN A 178 -14.56 -2.04 -4.76
C GLN A 178 -13.20 -2.01 -4.06
N ASP A 179 -12.84 -0.88 -3.46
CA ASP A 179 -11.62 -0.75 -2.65
C ASP A 179 -11.69 -1.61 -1.39
N LEU A 180 -12.84 -1.61 -0.69
CA LEU A 180 -13.03 -2.49 0.47
C LEU A 180 -12.83 -3.96 0.11
N ARG A 181 -13.32 -4.42 -1.04
CA ARG A 181 -13.02 -5.78 -1.49
C ARG A 181 -11.55 -5.97 -1.80
N ALA A 182 -10.91 -5.04 -2.53
CA ALA A 182 -9.47 -5.08 -2.82
C ALA A 182 -8.62 -5.18 -1.55
N ASP A 183 -9.00 -4.43 -0.53
CA ASP A 183 -8.31 -4.38 0.75
C ASP A 183 -8.45 -5.67 1.56
N LEU A 184 -9.67 -6.18 1.69
CA LEU A 184 -9.91 -7.43 2.42
C LEU A 184 -9.27 -8.61 1.69
N ASP A 185 -9.40 -8.64 0.37
CA ASP A 185 -8.95 -9.75 -0.48
C ASP A 185 -7.43 -9.75 -0.60
N SER A 186 -6.79 -8.57 -0.69
CA SER A 186 -5.33 -8.47 -0.79
C SER A 186 -4.63 -9.03 0.44
N VAL A 187 -5.16 -8.79 1.65
CA VAL A 187 -4.58 -9.33 2.88
C VAL A 187 -4.65 -10.84 2.87
N VAL A 188 -5.81 -11.42 2.53
CA VAL A 188 -5.99 -12.88 2.59
C VAL A 188 -5.27 -13.58 1.44
N ALA A 189 -5.50 -13.17 0.20
CA ALA A 189 -4.86 -13.79 -0.97
C ALA A 189 -3.36 -13.50 -1.00
N GLY A 190 -2.94 -12.28 -0.65
CA GLY A 190 -1.53 -11.89 -0.61
C GLY A 190 -0.74 -12.67 0.44
N ALA A 191 -1.34 -13.03 1.58
CA ALA A 191 -0.68 -13.84 2.61
C ALA A 191 -0.38 -15.28 2.16
N GLU A 192 -1.08 -15.78 1.15
CA GLU A 192 -0.83 -17.11 0.56
C GLU A 192 0.33 -17.11 -0.44
N LEU A 193 0.83 -15.93 -0.84
CA LEU A 193 2.00 -15.82 -1.70
C LEU A 193 3.26 -16.22 -0.93
N LYS A 194 4.02 -17.13 -1.53
CA LYS A 194 5.33 -17.59 -1.07
C LYS A 194 6.24 -17.72 -2.27
N SER A 195 7.55 -17.87 -2.04
CA SER A 195 8.50 -18.12 -3.13
C SER A 195 8.03 -19.30 -3.98
N GLY A 196 7.96 -19.09 -5.30
CA GLY A 196 7.46 -20.06 -6.27
C GLY A 196 5.93 -20.13 -6.41
N SER A 197 5.15 -19.31 -5.68
CA SER A 197 3.72 -19.14 -5.96
C SER A 197 3.50 -18.46 -7.31
N ASN A 198 2.37 -18.75 -7.93
CA ASN A 198 1.86 -18.00 -9.08
C ASN A 198 0.72 -17.09 -8.65
N VAL A 199 0.83 -15.78 -8.90
CA VAL A 199 -0.16 -14.79 -8.42
C VAL A 199 -1.55 -15.07 -9.00
N ALA A 200 -1.64 -15.41 -10.29
CA ALA A 200 -2.91 -15.71 -10.95
C ALA A 200 -3.57 -16.95 -10.34
N ASP A 201 -2.80 -18.01 -10.08
CA ASP A 201 -3.35 -19.23 -9.47
C ASP A 201 -3.82 -19.01 -8.03
N VAL A 202 -3.12 -18.18 -7.25
CA VAL A 202 -3.57 -17.80 -5.91
C VAL A 202 -4.93 -17.09 -5.98
N LEU A 203 -5.09 -16.13 -6.89
CA LEU A 203 -6.36 -15.42 -7.07
C LEU A 203 -7.49 -16.35 -7.55
N ARG A 204 -7.24 -17.24 -8.53
CA ARG A 204 -8.23 -18.26 -8.96
C ARG A 204 -8.71 -19.12 -7.79
N ASN A 205 -7.77 -19.59 -6.98
CA ASN A 205 -8.10 -20.42 -5.82
C ASN A 205 -8.88 -19.63 -4.77
N TYR A 206 -8.45 -18.39 -4.48
CA TYR A 206 -9.09 -17.53 -3.49
C TYR A 206 -10.55 -17.23 -3.83
N TYR A 207 -10.83 -16.85 -5.07
CA TYR A 207 -12.19 -16.49 -5.50
C TYR A 207 -13.11 -17.68 -5.76
N THR A 208 -12.61 -18.92 -5.65
CA THR A 208 -13.43 -20.12 -5.82
C THR A 208 -14.46 -20.24 -4.70
N ASN A 209 -15.74 -19.98 -5.02
CA ASN A 209 -16.88 -20.01 -4.10
C ASN A 209 -16.78 -19.01 -2.92
N LEU A 210 -16.02 -17.92 -3.07
CA LEU A 210 -15.87 -16.91 -2.03
C LEU A 210 -17.19 -16.17 -1.78
N THR A 211 -17.63 -16.16 -0.52
CA THR A 211 -18.77 -15.35 -0.06
C THR A 211 -18.29 -14.12 0.72
N ASP A 212 -19.14 -13.11 0.89
CA ASP A 212 -18.82 -11.95 1.73
C ASP A 212 -18.55 -12.34 3.19
N TYR A 213 -19.25 -13.38 3.67
CA TYR A 213 -19.00 -13.96 4.99
C TYR A 213 -17.58 -14.53 5.07
N ASP A 214 -17.19 -15.36 4.10
CA ASP A 214 -15.86 -16.01 4.09
C ASP A 214 -14.75 -14.97 3.98
N ARG A 215 -14.90 -13.98 3.10
CA ARG A 215 -14.00 -12.83 2.95
C ARG A 215 -13.75 -12.13 4.28
N CYS A 216 -14.83 -11.67 4.93
CA CYS A 216 -14.72 -10.92 6.18
C CYS A 216 -14.21 -11.79 7.32
N TYR A 217 -14.64 -13.06 7.39
CA TYR A 217 -14.17 -13.99 8.43
C TYR A 217 -12.67 -14.25 8.31
N GLN A 218 -12.18 -14.53 7.10
CA GLN A 218 -10.75 -14.79 6.84
C GLN A 218 -9.91 -13.54 7.12
N PHE A 219 -10.35 -12.37 6.66
CA PHE A 219 -9.69 -11.11 6.96
C PHE A 219 -9.60 -10.85 8.46
N ILE A 220 -10.71 -10.99 9.21
CA ILE A 220 -10.71 -10.77 10.66
C ILE A 220 -9.73 -11.73 11.35
N ALA A 221 -9.77 -13.01 10.98
CA ALA A 221 -8.90 -14.03 11.57
C ALA A 221 -7.41 -13.72 11.32
N MET A 222 -7.08 -13.19 10.15
CA MET A 222 -5.72 -12.90 9.72
C MET A 222 -5.17 -11.58 10.29
N SER A 223 -6.00 -10.53 10.32
CA SER A 223 -5.61 -9.18 10.75
C SER A 223 -5.71 -8.98 12.27
N PHE A 224 -6.69 -9.61 12.92
CA PHE A 224 -7.02 -9.31 14.33
C PHE A 224 -6.96 -10.54 15.24
N GLY A 225 -6.86 -11.74 14.68
CA GLY A 225 -6.82 -12.99 15.43
C GLY A 225 -8.22 -13.47 15.82
N SER A 226 -8.29 -14.23 16.92
CA SER A 226 -9.58 -14.69 17.44
C SER A 226 -10.32 -13.53 18.10
N MET A 227 -11.48 -13.15 17.56
CA MET A 227 -12.22 -11.96 17.98
C MET A 227 -13.69 -12.27 18.24
N ASN A 228 -14.26 -11.65 19.29
CA ASN A 228 -15.71 -11.60 19.47
C ASN A 228 -16.27 -10.35 18.78
N THR A 229 -16.73 -10.47 17.54
CA THR A 229 -17.11 -9.29 16.75
C THR A 229 -18.42 -8.63 17.21
N SER A 230 -19.24 -9.32 18.03
CA SER A 230 -20.41 -8.71 18.69
C SER A 230 -20.05 -7.75 19.83
N ASP A 231 -18.83 -7.82 20.38
CA ASP A 231 -18.35 -6.84 21.35
C ASP A 231 -17.80 -5.62 20.60
N SER A 232 -18.73 -4.73 20.21
CA SER A 232 -18.43 -3.58 19.35
C SER A 232 -17.30 -2.71 19.87
N GLU A 233 -17.27 -2.38 21.16
CA GLU A 233 -16.22 -1.54 21.75
C GLU A 233 -14.85 -2.22 21.68
N ALA A 234 -14.77 -3.49 22.10
CA ALA A 234 -13.51 -4.23 22.07
C ALA A 234 -13.00 -4.44 20.63
N PHE A 235 -13.91 -4.74 19.70
CA PHE A 235 -13.53 -4.99 18.31
C PHE A 235 -13.10 -3.71 17.59
N ARG A 236 -13.84 -2.61 17.74
CA ARG A 236 -13.46 -1.28 17.23
C ARG A 236 -12.09 -0.84 17.74
N ASN A 237 -11.86 -0.98 19.05
CA ASN A 237 -10.55 -0.68 19.66
C ASN A 237 -9.43 -1.55 19.10
N LYS A 238 -9.69 -2.83 18.80
CA LYS A 238 -8.72 -3.72 18.19
C LYS A 238 -8.38 -3.32 16.75
N VAL A 239 -9.38 -2.95 15.94
CA VAL A 239 -9.15 -2.48 14.56
C VAL A 239 -8.29 -1.22 14.57
N TYR A 240 -8.66 -0.23 15.39
CA TYR A 240 -7.90 1.01 15.52
C TYR A 240 -6.47 0.77 16.03
N SER A 241 -6.30 0.00 17.11
CA SER A 241 -4.97 -0.24 17.68
C SER A 241 -4.07 -1.05 16.75
N THR A 242 -4.61 -2.01 16.01
CA THR A 242 -3.87 -2.73 14.96
C THR A 242 -3.39 -1.76 13.87
N MET A 243 -4.23 -0.83 13.42
CA MET A 243 -3.82 0.17 12.43
C MET A 243 -2.71 1.09 12.96
N THR A 244 -2.85 1.63 14.18
CA THR A 244 -1.88 2.60 14.72
C THR A 244 -0.59 1.97 15.24
N ALA A 245 -0.60 0.68 15.55
CA ALA A 245 0.59 -0.06 15.96
C ALA A 245 1.48 -0.46 14.76
N ASP A 246 0.92 -0.49 13.54
CA ASP A 246 1.67 -0.87 12.34
C ASP A 246 2.67 0.22 11.94
N ALA A 247 3.95 -0.13 11.89
CA ALA A 247 5.03 0.83 11.65
C ALA A 247 4.92 1.51 10.27
N GLY A 248 4.36 0.84 9.26
CA GLY A 248 4.17 1.45 7.95
C GLY A 248 3.03 2.48 7.98
N MET A 249 1.97 2.21 8.73
CA MET A 249 0.90 3.17 8.97
C MET A 249 1.38 4.37 9.77
N GLN A 250 2.27 4.17 10.74
CA GLN A 250 2.90 5.29 11.46
C GLN A 250 3.65 6.22 10.50
N LEU A 251 4.44 5.64 9.59
CA LEU A 251 5.13 6.41 8.54
C LEU A 251 4.13 7.12 7.62
N LEU A 252 3.11 6.41 7.14
CA LEU A 252 2.11 6.96 6.23
C LEU A 252 1.33 8.12 6.87
N LEU A 253 0.87 7.94 8.10
CA LEU A 253 0.16 8.98 8.86
C LEU A 253 1.09 10.18 9.13
N TYR A 254 2.36 9.94 9.45
CA TYR A 254 3.35 10.99 9.65
C TYR A 254 3.56 11.83 8.38
N MET A 255 3.73 11.18 7.23
CA MET A 255 3.87 11.85 5.94
C MET A 255 2.62 12.63 5.53
N ASN A 256 1.47 12.30 6.12
CA ASN A 256 0.19 12.97 5.90
C ASN A 256 -0.21 13.95 7.02
N GLY A 257 0.69 14.23 7.97
CA GLY A 257 0.43 15.18 9.06
C GLY A 257 -0.60 14.70 10.08
N MET A 258 -0.86 13.39 10.15
CA MET A 258 -1.79 12.74 11.08
C MET A 258 -1.06 11.97 12.20
N TRP A 259 0.27 12.04 12.23
CA TRP A 259 1.13 11.51 13.28
C TRP A 259 2.11 12.59 13.75
N SER A 260 2.31 12.69 15.05
CA SER A 260 3.18 13.67 15.68
C SER A 260 4.52 13.04 16.06
N SER A 261 5.62 13.71 15.68
CA SER A 261 6.96 13.39 16.18
C SER A 261 7.12 13.75 17.67
N SER A 262 6.24 14.60 18.21
CA SER A 262 6.21 14.90 19.65
C SER A 262 5.52 13.77 20.41
N GLY A 263 6.32 12.82 20.88
CA GLY A 263 5.83 11.63 21.59
C GLY A 263 5.53 10.43 20.69
N TRP A 264 5.81 10.54 19.39
CA TRP A 264 5.61 9.50 18.38
C TRP A 264 4.24 8.79 18.49
N GLN A 265 3.19 9.57 18.26
CA GLN A 265 1.80 9.13 18.44
C GLN A 265 0.90 9.79 17.39
N VAL A 266 -0.32 9.28 17.22
CA VAL A 266 -1.35 9.90 16.37
C VAL A 266 -1.57 11.36 16.79
N ASP A 267 -1.71 12.25 15.81
CA ASP A 267 -2.03 13.65 16.09
C ASP A 267 -3.44 13.76 16.71
N ALA A 268 -3.58 14.57 17.76
CA ALA A 268 -4.82 14.69 18.52
C ALA A 268 -5.99 15.23 17.69
N ASP A 269 -5.71 16.06 16.69
CA ASP A 269 -6.74 16.60 15.79
C ASP A 269 -7.19 15.55 14.75
N ALA A 270 -6.32 14.58 14.43
CA ALA A 270 -6.59 13.51 13.48
C ALA A 270 -7.22 12.26 14.12
N GLU A 271 -6.91 11.98 15.39
CA GLU A 271 -7.34 10.76 16.09
C GLU A 271 -8.86 10.50 16.02
N PRO A 272 -9.75 11.47 16.27
CA PRO A 272 -11.20 11.23 16.22
C PRO A 272 -11.67 10.75 14.84
N ALA A 273 -11.13 11.32 13.76
CA ALA A 273 -11.51 10.95 12.39
C ALA A 273 -10.98 9.56 12.03
N LEU A 274 -9.73 9.24 12.39
CA LEU A 274 -9.15 7.91 12.19
C LEU A 274 -9.92 6.84 12.95
N ARG A 275 -10.28 7.11 14.22
CA ARG A 275 -11.14 6.20 15.00
C ARG A 275 -12.51 6.01 14.36
N GLY A 276 -13.11 7.08 13.82
CA GLY A 276 -14.38 7.01 13.10
C GLY A 276 -14.30 6.08 11.88
N ALA A 277 -13.24 6.19 11.07
CA ALA A 277 -13.04 5.31 9.93
C ALA A 277 -12.84 3.85 10.34
N CYS A 278 -12.01 3.58 11.36
CA CYS A 278 -11.84 2.23 11.91
C CYS A 278 -13.14 1.67 12.51
N ASN A 279 -14.00 2.53 13.09
CA ASN A 279 -15.29 2.10 13.63
C ASN A 279 -16.22 1.62 12.51
N GLU A 280 -16.29 2.32 11.38
CA GLU A 280 -17.09 1.91 10.22
C GLU A 280 -16.61 0.58 9.64
N LEU A 281 -15.29 0.39 9.51
CA LEU A 281 -14.72 -0.88 9.08
C LEU A 281 -15.05 -2.02 10.06
N ALA A 282 -14.85 -1.81 11.36
CA ALA A 282 -15.16 -2.80 12.39
C ALA A 282 -16.64 -3.19 12.38
N ASP A 283 -17.53 -2.22 12.25
CA ASP A 283 -18.97 -2.45 12.21
C ASP A 283 -19.39 -3.19 10.93
N TYR A 284 -18.81 -2.86 9.78
CA TYR A 284 -19.02 -3.60 8.54
C TYR A 284 -18.62 -5.06 8.68
N LEU A 285 -17.40 -5.31 9.17
CA LEU A 285 -16.86 -6.65 9.36
C LEU A 285 -17.73 -7.46 10.32
N SER A 286 -18.13 -6.85 11.45
CA SER A 286 -19.03 -7.48 12.42
C SER A 286 -20.37 -7.85 11.80
N ARG A 287 -21.00 -6.95 11.04
CA ARG A 287 -22.26 -7.23 10.34
C ARG A 287 -22.11 -8.36 9.32
N ALA A 288 -21.04 -8.36 8.52
CA ALA A 288 -20.80 -9.37 7.49
C ALA A 288 -20.64 -10.79 8.07
N VAL A 289 -20.07 -10.90 9.28
CA VAL A 289 -19.96 -12.18 10.00
C VAL A 289 -21.06 -12.39 11.05
N ASN A 290 -22.17 -11.63 10.98
CA ASN A 290 -23.32 -11.75 11.89
C ASN A 290 -22.99 -11.60 13.39
N GLY A 291 -21.95 -10.81 13.73
CA GLY A 291 -21.49 -10.62 15.10
C GLY A 291 -20.84 -11.86 15.73
N GLU A 292 -20.47 -12.84 14.92
CA GLU A 292 -19.94 -14.11 15.40
C GLU A 292 -18.54 -14.00 16.03
N LYS A 293 -18.18 -15.06 16.77
CA LYS A 293 -16.82 -15.24 17.28
C LYS A 293 -15.94 -15.84 16.18
N VAL A 294 -15.11 -15.00 15.58
CA VAL A 294 -14.09 -15.43 14.64
C VAL A 294 -12.97 -16.13 15.39
N LYS A 295 -12.51 -17.25 14.83
CA LYS A 295 -11.37 -18.01 15.33
C LYS A 295 -10.23 -17.94 14.33
N SER A 296 -9.05 -17.65 14.85
CA SER A 296 -7.79 -17.64 14.11
C SER A 296 -6.88 -18.74 14.61
N ALA A 297 -6.17 -19.40 13.70
CA ALA A 297 -5.01 -20.19 14.09
C ALA A 297 -3.87 -19.19 14.34
N SER A 298 -3.22 -19.22 15.50
CA SER A 298 -2.21 -18.20 15.86
C SER A 298 -1.07 -18.05 14.84
N SER A 299 -0.83 -19.07 14.00
CA SER A 299 0.13 -19.06 12.90
C SER A 299 -0.31 -18.26 11.66
N THR A 300 -1.56 -17.78 11.60
CA THR A 300 -2.10 -17.01 10.46
C THR A 300 -2.16 -15.51 10.74
N LEU A 301 -1.63 -15.04 11.87
CA LEU A 301 -1.53 -13.60 12.13
C LEU A 301 -0.47 -12.99 11.24
N MET A 302 -0.86 -11.99 10.46
CA MET A 302 0.08 -11.30 9.60
C MET A 302 1.07 -10.48 10.42
N HIS A 303 2.34 -10.59 10.05
CA HIS A 303 3.40 -9.82 10.67
C HIS A 303 3.43 -8.42 10.07
N THR A 304 3.54 -7.41 10.94
CA THR A 304 3.70 -6.01 10.56
C THR A 304 5.18 -5.68 10.37
N MET A 305 5.46 -4.59 9.66
CA MET A 305 6.81 -4.07 9.51
C MET A 305 7.47 -3.87 10.88
N ALA A 306 8.75 -4.24 11.00
CA ALA A 306 9.52 -4.04 12.22
C ALA A 306 9.74 -2.55 12.50
N GLY A 307 9.68 -2.14 13.78
CA GLY A 307 9.87 -0.73 14.17
C GLY A 307 11.22 -0.14 13.74
N GLN A 308 12.26 -0.96 13.58
CA GLN A 308 13.55 -0.49 13.05
C GLN A 308 13.46 -0.01 11.59
N ALA A 309 12.65 -0.68 10.75
CA ALA A 309 12.49 -0.29 9.35
C ALA A 309 11.80 1.09 9.23
N LEU A 310 10.94 1.45 10.18
CA LEU A 310 10.37 2.80 10.29
C LEU A 310 11.45 3.85 10.59
N VAL A 311 12.32 3.58 11.57
CA VAL A 311 13.44 4.48 11.90
C VAL A 311 14.36 4.67 10.69
N ASP A 312 14.68 3.59 9.99
CA ASP A 312 15.52 3.61 8.80
C ASP A 312 14.85 4.42 7.67
N ALA A 313 13.55 4.26 7.47
CA ALA A 313 12.77 5.04 6.50
C ALA A 313 12.74 6.55 6.82
N LEU A 314 12.57 6.93 8.09
CA LEU A 314 12.61 8.34 8.50
C LEU A 314 13.99 8.96 8.30
N ASN A 315 15.05 8.21 8.62
CA ASN A 315 16.43 8.62 8.32
C ASN A 315 16.67 8.77 6.81
N ALA A 316 16.10 7.88 5.99
CA ALA A 316 16.16 7.96 4.53
C ALA A 316 15.53 9.25 3.99
N LEU A 317 14.43 9.67 4.60
CA LEU A 317 13.73 10.92 4.28
C LEU A 317 14.48 12.17 4.79
N GLY A 318 15.57 11.97 5.54
CA GLY A 318 16.36 13.06 6.13
C GLY A 318 15.76 13.65 7.40
N ASP A 319 14.76 13.01 8.00
CA ASP A 319 14.10 13.48 9.21
C ASP A 319 14.65 12.76 10.45
N GLY A 320 15.83 13.21 10.89
CA GLY A 320 16.51 12.63 12.05
C GLY A 320 15.78 12.88 13.38
N GLU A 321 14.96 13.93 13.47
CA GLU A 321 14.16 14.21 14.68
C GLU A 321 13.01 13.22 14.81
N ALA A 322 12.25 13.00 13.73
CA ALA A 322 11.22 11.98 13.67
C ALA A 322 11.81 10.57 13.87
N ALA A 323 12.94 10.26 13.23
CA ALA A 323 13.62 8.98 13.41
C ALA A 323 14.01 8.73 14.89
N SER A 324 14.54 9.75 15.57
CA SER A 324 14.91 9.67 16.99
C SER A 324 13.68 9.49 17.89
N ALA A 325 12.56 10.15 17.56
CA ALA A 325 11.31 10.00 18.29
C ALA A 325 10.72 8.59 18.13
N ALA A 326 10.69 8.07 16.90
CA ALA A 326 10.25 6.71 16.60
C ALA A 326 11.13 5.66 17.32
N GLN A 327 12.45 5.86 17.29
CA GLN A 327 13.39 4.99 18.01
C GLN A 327 13.15 5.00 19.52
N SER A 328 12.95 6.18 20.11
CA SER A 328 12.67 6.30 21.54
C SER A 328 11.38 5.59 21.94
N ALA A 329 10.34 5.68 21.11
CA ALA A 329 9.07 4.99 21.34
C ALA A 329 9.23 3.46 21.23
N LEU A 330 10.01 2.98 20.25
CA LEU A 330 10.33 1.57 20.10
C LEU A 330 11.10 1.01 21.31
N GLU A 331 12.08 1.76 21.82
CA GLU A 331 12.84 1.38 23.01
C GLU A 331 11.95 1.34 24.27
N ALA A 332 11.03 2.30 24.42
CA ALA A 332 10.08 2.33 25.54
C ALA A 332 9.14 1.11 25.56
N ASP A 333 8.67 0.67 24.38
CA ASP A 333 7.82 -0.52 24.26
C ASP A 333 8.61 -1.81 24.60
N SER A 334 9.86 -1.90 24.12
CA SER A 334 10.76 -3.03 24.43
C SER A 334 11.12 -3.15 25.93
N GLY A 335 11.12 -2.03 26.66
CA GLY A 335 11.37 -1.98 28.10
C GLY A 335 10.21 -2.48 28.97
N THR A 336 9.04 -2.74 28.38
CA THR A 336 7.80 -3.09 29.10
C THR A 336 7.58 -4.61 29.22
N THR A 337 8.48 -5.47 28.72
CA THR A 337 8.33 -6.94 28.81
C THR A 337 9.47 -7.65 29.55
N ILE A 338 9.31 -7.86 30.87
CA ILE A 338 9.80 -9.07 31.57
C ILE A 338 8.67 -9.61 32.47
N SER A 339 7.97 -10.64 32.00
CA SER A 339 7.56 -11.84 32.78
C SER A 339 6.79 -12.86 31.91
N THR A 340 7.53 -13.86 31.39
CA THR A 340 7.19 -15.28 31.17
C THR A 340 5.89 -15.71 30.46
N SER A 341 5.98 -16.35 29.29
CA SER A 341 6.09 -17.83 29.14
C SER A 341 5.77 -18.35 27.71
N SER A 342 6.81 -18.66 26.90
CA SER A 342 6.87 -19.71 25.82
C SER A 342 8.01 -19.46 24.81
N GLY A 343 9.25 -19.33 25.30
CA GLY A 343 10.41 -18.95 24.46
C GLY A 343 11.20 -20.13 23.94
N ASP A 344 10.84 -20.70 22.78
CA ASP A 344 11.79 -21.48 21.96
C ASP A 344 11.40 -21.43 20.47
N ALA A 345 10.11 -21.46 20.13
CA ALA A 345 9.66 -21.40 18.74
C ALA A 345 9.47 -19.97 18.18
N VAL A 346 9.21 -19.01 19.07
CA VAL A 346 9.01 -17.60 18.70
C VAL A 346 10.35 -16.93 18.38
N ASP A 347 11.40 -17.26 19.13
CA ASP A 347 12.74 -16.68 18.93
C ASP A 347 13.35 -17.13 17.59
N ASP A 348 13.17 -18.38 17.19
CA ASP A 348 13.63 -18.88 15.89
C ASP A 348 12.86 -18.23 14.70
N ALA A 349 11.55 -18.03 14.84
CA ALA A 349 10.75 -17.37 13.82
C ALA A 349 11.06 -15.87 13.71
N LEU A 350 11.29 -15.19 14.84
CA LEU A 350 11.66 -13.77 14.89
C LEU A 350 13.07 -13.54 14.33
N ASN A 351 14.01 -14.45 14.63
CA ASN A 351 15.36 -14.41 14.07
C ASN A 351 15.34 -14.69 12.56
N THR A 352 14.51 -15.62 12.10
CA THR A 352 14.33 -15.91 10.66
C THR A 352 13.70 -14.72 9.92
N ALA A 353 12.68 -14.08 10.48
CA ALA A 353 12.05 -12.89 9.89
C ALA A 353 13.00 -11.68 9.89
N THR A 354 13.81 -11.52 10.94
CA THR A 354 14.83 -10.47 11.05
C THR A 354 15.99 -10.70 10.09
N GLU A 355 16.41 -11.96 9.87
CA GLU A 355 17.39 -12.30 8.85
C GLU A 355 16.85 -12.07 7.44
N LYS A 356 15.59 -12.41 7.17
CA LYS A 356 14.92 -12.16 5.89
C LYS A 356 14.82 -10.66 5.56
N LEU A 357 14.46 -9.83 6.55
CA LEU A 357 14.45 -8.36 6.39
C LEU A 357 15.85 -7.77 6.14
N LYS A 358 16.90 -8.36 6.72
CA LYS A 358 18.29 -7.94 6.48
C LYS A 358 18.81 -8.38 5.10
N THR A 359 18.32 -9.48 4.55
CA THR A 359 18.70 -9.95 3.21
C THR A 359 17.88 -9.32 2.10
N ASP A 360 16.61 -8.98 2.36
CA ASP A 360 15.66 -8.52 1.34
C ASP A 360 15.55 -6.98 1.25
N PHE A 361 16.12 -6.25 2.22
CA PHE A 361 16.36 -4.82 2.07
C PHE A 361 17.58 -4.60 1.16
N ASN A 362 17.31 -4.29 -0.11
CA ASN A 362 18.37 -4.01 -1.07
C ASN A 362 18.99 -2.62 -0.80
N ALA A 363 19.95 -2.57 0.12
CA ALA A 363 20.69 -1.38 0.49
C ALA A 363 21.36 -0.69 -0.72
N GLN A 364 21.69 -1.44 -1.78
CA GLN A 364 22.26 -0.87 -3.01
C GLN A 364 21.20 -0.21 -3.89
N ALA A 365 20.00 -0.76 -4.01
CA ALA A 365 18.88 -0.11 -4.69
C ALA A 365 18.47 1.17 -3.94
N PHE A 366 18.50 1.13 -2.61
CA PHE A 366 18.27 2.27 -1.75
C PHE A 366 19.35 3.37 -1.90
N GLU A 367 20.63 2.99 -1.93
CA GLU A 367 21.74 3.91 -2.18
C GLU A 367 21.69 4.52 -3.60
N LEU A 368 21.29 3.73 -4.60
CA LEU A 368 21.07 4.19 -5.97
C LEU A 368 19.90 5.19 -6.04
N GLY A 369 18.79 4.92 -5.35
CA GLY A 369 17.66 5.83 -5.20
C GLY A 369 18.08 7.17 -4.58
N LEU A 370 18.87 7.13 -3.50
CA LEU A 370 19.43 8.32 -2.86
C LEU A 370 20.38 9.10 -3.78
N LEU A 371 21.20 8.41 -4.59
CA LEU A 371 22.08 9.04 -5.57
C LEU A 371 21.30 9.77 -6.67
N VAL A 372 20.22 9.18 -7.17
CA VAL A 372 19.32 9.81 -8.15
C VAL A 372 18.64 11.04 -7.55
N LEU A 373 18.17 10.95 -6.30
CA LEU A 373 17.59 12.08 -5.56
C LEU A 373 18.60 13.21 -5.33
N GLY A 374 19.82 12.86 -4.91
CA GLY A 374 20.92 13.82 -4.75
C GLY A 374 21.27 14.53 -6.05
N ALA A 375 21.28 13.80 -7.18
CA ALA A 375 21.52 14.36 -8.50
C ALA A 375 20.40 15.30 -8.95
N ALA A 376 19.13 14.94 -8.71
CA ALA A 376 17.97 15.77 -9.04
C ALA A 376 17.93 17.08 -8.21
N ALA A 377 18.22 16.99 -6.91
CA ALA A 377 18.29 18.15 -6.03
C ALA A 377 19.44 19.10 -6.42
N LEU A 378 20.62 18.56 -6.77
CA LEU A 378 21.75 19.33 -7.29
C LEU A 378 21.40 20.03 -8.60
N LEU A 379 20.73 19.33 -9.53
CA LEU A 379 20.30 19.91 -10.80
C LEU A 379 19.31 21.08 -10.56
N GLY A 380 18.34 20.89 -9.67
CA GLY A 380 17.39 21.94 -9.26
C GLY A 380 18.10 23.17 -8.67
N MET A 381 19.10 22.95 -7.81
CA MET A 381 19.93 24.04 -7.27
C MET A 381 20.69 24.80 -8.36
N VAL A 382 21.30 24.08 -9.31
CA VAL A 382 22.04 24.70 -10.44
C VAL A 382 21.09 25.54 -11.30
N VAL A 383 19.88 25.06 -11.55
CA VAL A 383 18.84 25.79 -12.30
C VAL A 383 18.42 27.05 -11.54
N CYS A 384 18.18 26.96 -10.23
CA CYS A 384 17.84 28.12 -9.39
C CYS A 384 18.96 29.18 -9.36
N ILE A 385 20.23 28.75 -9.26
CA ILE A 385 21.39 29.65 -9.31
C ILE A 385 21.52 30.30 -10.69
N ALA A 386 21.36 29.53 -11.77
CA ALA A 386 21.40 30.04 -13.13
C ALA A 386 20.27 31.07 -13.38
N MET A 387 19.06 30.80 -12.87
CA MET A 387 17.93 31.72 -12.93
C MET A 387 18.22 33.02 -12.16
N LEU A 388 18.77 32.94 -10.95
CA LEU A 388 19.16 34.11 -10.14
C LEU A 388 20.23 34.96 -10.82
N ILE A 389 21.24 34.33 -11.45
CA ILE A 389 22.29 35.02 -12.21
C ILE A 389 21.69 35.70 -13.45
N SER A 390 20.80 35.01 -14.18
CA SER A 390 20.14 35.58 -15.36
C SER A 390 19.23 36.76 -15.00
N HIS A 391 18.58 36.71 -13.83
CA HIS A 391 17.68 37.75 -13.35
C HIS A 391 18.45 38.98 -12.83
N ARG A 392 19.64 38.78 -12.27
CA ARG A 392 20.57 39.88 -11.95
C ARG A 392 21.17 40.52 -13.19
N SER A 393 21.52 39.73 -14.20
CA SER A 393 22.05 40.22 -15.48
C SER A 393 21.05 41.09 -16.25
N LYS A 394 19.75 40.75 -16.19
CA LYS A 394 18.66 41.53 -16.81
C LYS A 394 18.28 42.82 -16.04
N ARG A 395 18.67 42.97 -14.77
CA ARG A 395 18.47 44.21 -13.99
C ARG A 395 19.61 45.23 -14.13
N ASN A 396 20.77 44.79 -14.62
CA ASN A 396 21.97 45.62 -14.79
C ASN A 396 22.22 46.03 -16.26
N ARG A 397 21.22 45.86 -17.13
CA ARG A 397 21.11 46.45 -18.47
C ARG A 397 19.82 47.25 -18.50
#